data_AF-A0A8B6C635-F1
#
_entry.id   AF-A0A8B6C635-F1
#
_cell.length_a   1.000
_cell.length_b   1.000
_cell.length_c   1.000
_cell.angle_alpha   90.00
_cell.angle_beta   90.00
_cell.angle_gamma   90.00
#
_symmetry.space_group_name_H-M   'P 1'
#
loop_
_entity.id
_entity.type
_entity.pdbx_description
1 polymer ?
#
loop_
_entity_poly.entity_id
_entity_poly.type
_entity_poly.pdbx_seq_one_letter_code
_entity_poly.pdbx_strand_id
1 'polypeptide(L)'
;MEFSSDTQESNFSLELFDFLCKVIGSEKDVRSRRIFFKVLDHALQYSPKWRVVTSGSKSEGLDLPGSDLDIMYVNYVDTVYNTQSEIPSCLPYGLFLDLENTPPGYVNIKLNLNNRNGKQPTHIYSEKHIISNEHYKQLIQQMNIKNTSGDMLRIYSELHGPCSSTIRGSYDLLSTYKCQSWPIIAAEWITRSRNCQWPQQN
;
A
#
# COMPACT_ATOMS: atom_id res chain seq x y z
N MET A 1 -12.91 40.62 36.01
CA MET A 1 -14.15 39.99 35.52
C MET A 1 -13.73 39.10 34.37
N GLU A 2 -13.16 37.96 34.71
CA GLU A 2 -12.74 36.92 33.76
C GLU A 2 -13.87 35.89 33.72
N PHE A 3 -14.58 35.83 32.61
CA PHE A 3 -15.53 34.78 32.33
C PHE A 3 -15.38 34.38 30.86
N SER A 4 -15.36 33.06 30.64
CA SER A 4 -15.92 32.41 29.45
C SER A 4 -15.05 32.21 28.19
N SER A 5 -13.77 31.85 28.30
CA SER A 5 -13.07 31.14 27.19
C SER A 5 -13.27 29.62 27.29
N ASP A 6 -12.99 29.05 28.46
CA ASP A 6 -12.90 27.59 28.64
C ASP A 6 -14.24 26.87 28.52
N THR A 7 -15.34 27.56 28.80
CA THR A 7 -16.70 27.01 28.70
C THR A 7 -17.25 27.02 27.26
N GLN A 8 -16.75 27.91 26.39
CA GLN A 8 -17.09 27.90 24.98
C GLN A 8 -16.29 26.85 24.21
N GLU A 9 -15.00 26.70 24.50
CA GLU A 9 -14.14 25.67 23.90
C GLU A 9 -14.60 24.25 24.28
N SER A 10 -15.00 24.02 25.54
CA SER A 10 -15.50 22.72 25.98
C SER A 10 -16.83 22.34 25.33
N ASN A 11 -17.74 23.30 25.15
CA ASN A 11 -19.02 23.06 24.47
C ASN A 11 -18.82 22.77 22.98
N PHE A 12 -17.94 23.50 22.29
CA PHE A 12 -17.60 23.23 20.89
C PHE A 12 -16.96 21.85 20.72
N SER A 13 -16.08 21.45 21.63
CA SER A 13 -15.46 20.12 21.60
C SER A 13 -16.48 18.98 21.75
N LEU A 14 -17.52 19.17 22.57
CA LEU A 14 -18.58 18.18 22.76
C LEU A 14 -19.51 18.10 21.54
N GLU A 15 -19.89 19.25 20.97
CA GLU A 15 -20.70 19.28 19.76
C GLU A 15 -19.98 18.65 18.56
N LEU A 16 -18.69 18.94 18.41
CA LEU A 16 -17.84 18.32 17.40
C LEU A 16 -17.72 16.81 17.62
N PHE A 17 -17.51 16.37 18.87
CA PHE A 17 -17.46 14.95 19.22
C PHE A 17 -18.76 14.22 18.86
N ASP A 18 -19.92 14.78 19.25
CA ASP A 18 -21.23 14.21 18.94
C ASP A 18 -21.50 14.17 17.44
N PHE A 19 -21.11 15.22 16.71
CA PHE A 19 -21.21 15.25 15.26
C PHE A 19 -20.34 14.18 14.62
N LEU A 20 -19.07 14.03 15.04
CA LEU A 20 -18.19 12.99 14.55
C LEU A 20 -18.76 11.60 14.88
N CYS A 21 -19.23 11.36 16.09
CA CYS A 21 -19.86 10.08 16.43
C CYS A 21 -21.10 9.78 15.57
N LYS A 22 -21.87 10.79 15.15
CA LYS A 22 -22.99 10.60 14.22
C LYS A 22 -22.52 10.29 12.80
N VAL A 23 -21.45 10.91 12.34
CA VAL A 23 -20.95 10.77 10.95
C VAL A 23 -20.08 9.53 10.78
N ILE A 24 -19.09 9.34 11.66
CA ILE A 24 -18.12 8.26 11.58
C ILE A 24 -18.39 7.14 12.58
N GLY A 25 -19.33 7.26 13.50
CA GLY A 25 -19.58 6.26 14.54
C GLY A 25 -18.72 6.43 15.79
N SER A 26 -19.00 5.62 16.81
CA SER A 26 -18.20 5.59 18.02
C SER A 26 -16.82 4.97 17.78
N GLU A 27 -15.89 5.14 18.73
CA GLU A 27 -14.58 4.48 18.67
C GLU A 27 -14.70 2.95 18.52
N LYS A 28 -15.72 2.34 19.13
CA LYS A 28 -16.00 0.90 19.01
C LYS A 28 -16.42 0.52 17.59
N ASP A 29 -17.23 1.35 16.93
CA ASP A 29 -17.67 1.11 15.56
C ASP A 29 -16.49 1.20 14.58
N VAL A 30 -15.69 2.26 14.70
CA VAL A 30 -14.45 2.45 13.92
C VAL A 30 -13.50 1.27 14.13
N ARG A 31 -13.25 0.88 15.39
CA ARG A 31 -12.38 -0.27 15.72
C ARG A 31 -12.91 -1.58 15.14
N SER A 32 -14.22 -1.80 15.17
CA SER A 32 -14.83 -3.02 14.64
C SER A 32 -14.65 -3.12 13.13
N ARG A 33 -14.86 -2.01 12.39
CA ARG A 33 -14.58 -1.96 10.93
C ARG A 33 -13.10 -2.20 10.61
N ARG A 34 -12.17 -1.62 11.39
CA ARG A 34 -10.73 -1.88 11.23
C ARG A 34 -10.38 -3.36 11.41
N ILE A 35 -10.98 -4.02 12.40
CA ILE A 35 -10.76 -5.45 12.65
C ILE A 35 -11.35 -6.27 11.50
N PHE A 36 -12.54 -5.92 11.01
CA PHE A 36 -13.16 -6.58 9.87
C PHE A 36 -12.24 -6.61 8.65
N PHE A 37 -11.67 -5.47 8.26
CA PHE A 37 -10.75 -5.40 7.12
C PHE A 37 -9.46 -6.19 7.35
N LYS A 38 -8.89 -6.17 8.56
CA LYS A 38 -7.72 -7.02 8.90
C LYS A 38 -8.02 -8.51 8.78
N VAL A 39 -9.21 -8.94 9.20
CA VAL A 39 -9.65 -10.34 9.06
C VAL A 39 -9.89 -10.68 7.59
N LEU A 40 -10.50 -9.77 6.84
CA LEU A 40 -10.73 -9.92 5.40
C LEU A 40 -9.41 -10.07 4.64
N ASP A 41 -8.43 -9.20 4.89
CA ASP A 41 -7.08 -9.28 4.29
C ASP A 41 -6.40 -10.63 4.58
N HIS A 42 -6.60 -11.17 5.79
CA HIS A 42 -6.09 -12.49 6.16
C HIS A 42 -6.83 -13.62 5.43
N ALA A 43 -8.16 -13.50 5.28
CA ALA A 43 -8.99 -14.50 4.62
C ALA A 43 -8.78 -14.54 3.09
N LEU A 44 -8.51 -13.39 2.46
CA LEU A 44 -8.27 -13.25 1.02
C LEU A 44 -6.85 -13.64 0.58
N GLN A 45 -6.08 -14.34 1.42
CA GLN A 45 -4.76 -14.86 1.05
C GLN A 45 -4.91 -16.08 0.12
N TYR A 46 -5.19 -15.83 -1.15
CA TYR A 46 -5.42 -16.88 -2.16
C TYR A 46 -4.14 -17.53 -2.68
N SER A 47 -2.98 -16.90 -2.49
CA SER A 47 -1.72 -17.37 -3.05
C SER A 47 -0.58 -17.24 -2.04
N PRO A 48 0.34 -18.21 -1.97
CA PRO A 48 1.56 -18.03 -1.18
C PRO A 48 2.44 -16.90 -1.72
N LYS A 49 2.24 -16.47 -2.98
CA LYS A 49 3.05 -15.43 -3.62
C LYS A 49 2.52 -14.01 -3.41
N TRP A 50 1.19 -13.87 -3.42
CA TRP A 50 0.51 -12.59 -3.41
C TRP A 50 -0.37 -12.47 -2.18
N ARG A 51 -0.24 -11.36 -1.46
CA ARG A 51 -1.17 -11.01 -0.39
C ARG A 51 -2.01 -9.81 -0.79
N VAL A 52 -3.25 -9.82 -0.35
CA VAL A 52 -4.16 -8.70 -0.46
C VAL A 52 -4.05 -7.90 0.83
N VAL A 53 -3.85 -6.59 0.71
CA VAL A 53 -3.85 -5.65 1.83
C VAL A 53 -4.84 -4.53 1.48
N THR A 54 -5.83 -4.33 2.33
CA THR A 54 -6.75 -3.19 2.20
C THR A 54 -6.18 -1.98 2.92
N SER A 55 -6.40 -0.81 2.32
CA SER A 55 -5.85 0.47 2.75
C SER A 55 -6.92 1.56 2.69
N GLY A 56 -6.55 2.77 3.10
CA GLY A 56 -7.39 3.96 2.99
C GLY A 56 -8.55 4.01 3.97
N SER A 57 -9.43 4.99 3.76
CA SER A 57 -10.45 5.42 4.72
C SER A 57 -11.31 4.27 5.24
N LYS A 58 -11.82 3.40 4.37
CA LYS A 58 -12.65 2.25 4.76
C LYS A 58 -11.90 1.27 5.66
N SER A 59 -10.67 0.89 5.30
CA SER A 59 -9.85 -0.05 6.10
C SER A 59 -9.46 0.53 7.46
N GLU A 60 -9.34 1.86 7.54
CA GLU A 60 -9.10 2.62 8.76
C GLU A 60 -10.37 2.81 9.60
N GLY A 61 -11.52 2.34 9.10
CA GLY A 61 -12.81 2.38 9.79
C GLY A 61 -13.56 3.70 9.62
N LEU A 62 -13.16 4.54 8.65
CA LEU A 62 -13.81 5.79 8.26
C LEU A 62 -14.57 5.55 6.94
N ASP A 63 -15.82 5.11 7.06
CA ASP A 63 -16.67 4.83 5.90
C ASP A 63 -17.56 6.04 5.61
N LEU A 64 -17.06 6.95 4.77
CA LEU A 64 -17.76 8.18 4.40
C LEU A 64 -18.44 8.04 3.03
N PRO A 65 -19.51 8.81 2.76
CA PRO A 65 -20.09 8.88 1.43
C PRO A 65 -19.04 9.25 0.39
N GLY A 66 -18.89 8.41 -0.64
CA GLY A 66 -17.90 8.59 -1.70
C GLY A 66 -16.55 7.92 -1.43
N SER A 67 -16.33 7.30 -0.27
CA SER A 67 -15.14 6.48 -0.04
C SER A 67 -15.10 5.29 -0.99
N ASP A 68 -13.96 5.11 -1.65
CA ASP A 68 -13.54 3.94 -2.40
C ASP A 68 -12.88 2.90 -1.49
N LEU A 69 -12.55 1.73 -2.06
CA LEU A 69 -11.78 0.69 -1.40
C LEU A 69 -10.41 0.55 -2.05
N ASP A 70 -9.37 0.96 -1.34
CA ASP A 70 -7.98 0.76 -1.78
C ASP A 70 -7.52 -0.68 -1.50
N ILE A 71 -7.04 -1.35 -2.54
CA ILE A 71 -6.56 -2.73 -2.48
C ILE A 71 -5.15 -2.80 -3.05
N MET A 72 -4.21 -3.27 -2.24
CA MET A 72 -2.84 -3.56 -2.63
C MET A 72 -2.62 -5.06 -2.78
N TYR A 73 -2.22 -5.48 -3.98
CA TYR A 73 -1.65 -6.80 -4.25
C TYR A 73 -0.15 -6.76 -4.01
N VAL A 74 0.29 -7.28 -2.87
CA VAL A 74 1.68 -7.26 -2.46
C VAL A 74 2.35 -8.59 -2.84
N ASN A 75 3.41 -8.52 -3.63
CA ASN A 75 4.29 -9.66 -3.89
C ASN A 75 5.22 -9.88 -2.69
N TYR A 76 5.07 -11.03 -2.02
CA TYR A 76 5.89 -11.41 -0.87
C TYR A 76 7.06 -12.34 -1.22
N VAL A 77 7.12 -12.85 -2.45
CA VAL A 77 8.23 -13.69 -2.93
C VAL A 77 9.41 -12.82 -3.32
N ASP A 78 9.12 -11.80 -4.13
CA ASP A 78 10.12 -10.90 -4.69
C ASP A 78 10.36 -9.74 -3.72
N THR A 79 10.98 -10.03 -2.59
CA THR A 79 11.32 -8.99 -1.60
C THR A 79 12.38 -8.06 -2.20
N VAL A 80 12.14 -6.75 -2.06
CA VAL A 80 13.09 -5.70 -2.46
C VAL A 80 13.98 -5.34 -1.28
N TYR A 81 15.28 -5.29 -1.55
CA TYR A 81 16.36 -5.05 -0.61
C TYR A 81 16.91 -3.63 -0.77
N ASN A 82 17.52 -3.08 0.28
CA ASN A 82 18.33 -1.87 0.13
C ASN A 82 19.64 -2.21 -0.60
N THR A 83 20.24 -1.27 -1.34
CA THR A 83 21.50 -1.48 -2.08
C THR A 83 22.63 -2.08 -1.23
N GLN A 84 22.63 -1.81 0.08
CA GLN A 84 23.65 -2.27 1.02
C GLN A 84 23.33 -3.61 1.69
N SER A 85 22.16 -4.20 1.42
CA SER A 85 21.74 -5.45 2.04
C SER A 85 22.35 -6.67 1.33
N GLU A 86 22.78 -7.65 2.12
CA GLU A 86 23.21 -8.94 1.59
C GLU A 86 22.00 -9.78 1.17
N ILE A 87 22.04 -10.36 -0.04
CA ILE A 87 21.02 -11.31 -0.48
C ILE A 87 21.35 -12.68 0.13
N PRO A 88 20.37 -13.37 0.72
CA PRO A 88 20.53 -14.78 1.07
C PRO A 88 21.05 -15.60 -0.13
N SER A 89 22.16 -16.31 0.07
CA SER A 89 22.83 -17.09 -0.99
C SER A 89 21.96 -18.19 -1.62
N CYS A 90 20.85 -18.55 -0.97
CA CYS A 90 19.86 -19.50 -1.46
C CYS A 90 18.90 -18.92 -2.53
N LEU A 91 18.85 -17.60 -2.72
CA LEU A 91 17.96 -16.97 -3.68
C LEU A 91 18.58 -16.90 -5.09
N PRO A 92 17.83 -17.24 -6.15
CA PRO A 92 18.32 -17.21 -7.52
C PRO A 92 18.53 -15.77 -8.05
N TYR A 93 17.89 -14.79 -7.44
CA TYR A 93 18.04 -13.37 -7.76
C TYR A 93 17.62 -12.52 -6.55
N GLY A 94 17.95 -11.23 -6.57
CA GLY A 94 17.44 -10.24 -5.63
C GLY A 94 17.05 -8.94 -6.34
N LEU A 95 16.03 -8.28 -5.80
CA LEU A 95 15.61 -6.95 -6.25
C LEU A 95 16.17 -5.90 -5.30
N PHE A 96 16.68 -4.79 -5.82
CA PHE A 96 17.30 -3.73 -5.03
C PHE A 96 16.70 -2.37 -5.34
N LEU A 97 16.47 -1.59 -4.29
CA LEU A 97 16.18 -0.17 -4.41
C LEU A 97 17.43 0.54 -4.94
N ASP A 98 17.25 1.31 -6.01
CA ASP A 98 18.27 2.18 -6.60
C ASP A 98 17.77 3.62 -6.51
N LEU A 99 18.37 4.35 -5.59
CA LEU A 99 18.01 5.73 -5.25
C LEU A 99 18.88 6.75 -5.98
N GLU A 100 19.83 6.30 -6.81
CA GLU A 100 20.70 7.19 -7.57
C GLU A 100 19.93 7.88 -8.69
N ASN A 101 20.02 9.22 -8.75
CA ASN A 101 19.42 10.04 -9.80
C ASN A 101 17.90 9.89 -9.95
N THR A 102 17.18 9.49 -8.90
CA THR A 102 15.71 9.47 -8.91
C THR A 102 15.14 10.77 -8.33
N PRO A 103 14.04 11.31 -8.89
CA PRO A 103 13.37 12.45 -8.30
C PRO A 103 12.75 12.09 -6.93
N PRO A 104 12.52 13.06 -6.04
CA PRO A 104 11.85 12.82 -4.77
C PRO A 104 10.52 12.08 -4.94
N GLY A 105 10.31 11.01 -4.16
CA GLY A 105 9.11 10.17 -4.27
C GLY A 105 9.22 9.02 -5.28
N TYR A 106 10.32 8.91 -6.02
CA TYR A 106 10.56 7.83 -6.99
C TYR A 106 11.80 7.00 -6.61
N VAL A 107 11.76 5.73 -6.99
CA VAL A 107 12.88 4.78 -6.82
C VAL A 107 12.92 3.83 -8.00
N ASN A 108 14.12 3.47 -8.45
CA ASN A 108 14.30 2.42 -9.43
C ASN A 108 14.45 1.08 -8.71
N ILE A 109 13.95 0.00 -9.32
CA ILE A 109 14.20 -1.36 -8.83
C ILE A 109 15.14 -2.05 -9.80
N LYS A 110 16.35 -2.35 -9.34
CA LYS A 110 17.38 -3.10 -10.07
C LYS A 110 17.30 -4.58 -9.74
N LEU A 111 17.36 -5.43 -10.76
CA LEU A 111 17.48 -6.88 -10.60
C LEU A 111 18.96 -7.29 -10.59
N ASN A 112 19.36 -8.08 -9.60
CA ASN A 112 20.65 -8.76 -9.57
C ASN A 112 20.44 -10.27 -9.71
N LEU A 113 21.04 -10.86 -10.73
CA LEU A 113 20.97 -12.29 -11.00
C LEU A 113 22.11 -13.00 -10.27
N ASN A 114 21.77 -13.95 -9.39
CA ASN A 114 22.77 -14.90 -8.93
C ASN A 114 22.95 -15.94 -10.04
N ASN A 115 24.07 -15.84 -10.78
CA ASN A 115 24.45 -16.68 -11.93
C ASN A 115 24.49 -18.21 -11.69
N ARG A 116 24.04 -18.71 -10.53
CA ARG A 116 24.20 -20.11 -10.13
C ARG A 116 23.07 -21.04 -10.58
N ASN A 117 21.86 -20.54 -10.85
CA ASN A 117 20.69 -21.42 -11.05
C ASN A 117 19.94 -21.27 -12.38
N GLY A 118 20.37 -20.39 -13.30
CA GLY A 118 19.85 -20.31 -14.68
C GLY A 118 18.36 -19.95 -14.86
N LYS A 119 17.58 -19.90 -13.77
CA LYS A 119 16.17 -19.48 -13.79
C LYS A 119 16.12 -17.97 -13.83
N GLN A 120 15.87 -17.43 -15.02
CA GLN A 120 15.54 -16.02 -15.16
C GLN A 120 14.26 -15.73 -14.36
N PRO A 121 14.21 -14.62 -13.61
CA PRO A 121 12.99 -14.18 -12.97
C PRO A 121 11.91 -13.90 -14.02
N THR A 122 10.65 -14.12 -13.63
CA THR A 122 9.54 -14.12 -14.59
C THR A 122 9.17 -12.70 -15.06
N HIS A 123 9.26 -12.52 -16.38
CA HIS A 123 8.48 -11.64 -17.28
C HIS A 123 8.43 -10.10 -17.11
N ILE A 124 9.10 -9.47 -16.14
CA ILE A 124 8.94 -8.01 -15.94
C ILE A 124 10.30 -7.30 -15.88
N TYR A 125 11.16 -7.50 -16.88
CA TYR A 125 12.45 -6.83 -16.92
C TYR A 125 12.70 -6.22 -18.30
N SER A 126 13.04 -4.93 -18.30
CA SER A 126 13.61 -4.27 -19.48
C SER A 126 15.01 -4.82 -19.76
N GLU A 127 15.55 -4.55 -20.96
CA GLU A 127 16.93 -4.92 -21.36
C GLU A 127 18.01 -4.45 -20.36
N LYS A 128 17.69 -3.45 -19.52
CA LYS A 128 18.57 -2.90 -18.48
C LYS A 128 18.38 -3.52 -17.09
N HIS A 129 17.60 -4.59 -16.94
CA HIS A 129 17.29 -5.22 -15.65
C HIS A 129 16.56 -4.29 -14.66
N ILE A 130 15.86 -3.27 -15.19
CA ILE A 130 15.02 -2.33 -14.42
C ILE A 130 13.56 -2.72 -14.62
N ILE A 131 12.80 -2.76 -13.53
CA ILE A 131 11.35 -2.95 -13.55
C ILE A 131 10.71 -1.59 -13.91
N SER A 132 10.17 -1.48 -15.12
CA SER A 132 9.36 -0.33 -15.51
C SER A 132 7.92 -0.52 -15.00
N ASN A 133 7.45 0.44 -14.19
CA ASN A 133 6.08 0.46 -13.68
C ASN A 133 5.05 0.47 -14.83
N GLU A 134 5.34 1.17 -15.94
CA GLU A 134 4.43 1.24 -17.09
C GLU A 134 4.29 -0.10 -17.82
N HIS A 135 5.42 -0.78 -18.04
CA HIS A 135 5.41 -2.10 -18.70
C HIS A 135 4.70 -3.14 -17.83
N TYR A 136 4.93 -3.07 -16.51
CA TYR A 136 4.25 -3.92 -15.55
C TYR A 136 2.73 -3.68 -15.53
N LYS A 137 2.27 -2.42 -15.54
CA LYS A 137 0.84 -2.08 -15.65
C LYS A 137 0.20 -2.66 -16.90
N GLN A 138 0.85 -2.50 -18.05
CA GLN A 138 0.33 -3.02 -19.32
C GLN A 138 0.19 -4.54 -19.29
N LEU A 139 1.16 -5.26 -18.71
CA LEU A 139 1.08 -6.72 -18.54
C LEU A 139 -0.07 -7.14 -17.62
N ILE A 140 -0.23 -6.50 -16.47
CA ILE A 140 -1.34 -6.80 -15.54
C ILE A 140 -2.69 -6.50 -16.19
N GLN A 141 -2.83 -5.39 -16.91
CA GLN A 141 -4.04 -5.05 -17.64
C GLN A 141 -4.37 -6.11 -18.70
N GLN A 142 -3.38 -6.55 -19.49
CA GLN A 142 -3.56 -7.61 -20.48
C GLN A 142 -3.94 -8.97 -19.86
N MET A 143 -3.36 -9.32 -18.70
CA MET A 143 -3.68 -10.55 -17.97
C MET A 143 -5.10 -10.53 -17.40
N ASN A 144 -5.53 -9.38 -16.84
CA ASN A 144 -6.90 -9.19 -16.34
C ASN A 144 -7.95 -9.31 -17.45
N ILE A 145 -7.64 -8.84 -18.66
CA ILE A 145 -8.51 -8.95 -19.84
C ILE A 145 -8.63 -10.40 -20.34
N LYS A 146 -7.55 -11.21 -20.24
CA LYS A 146 -7.50 -12.56 -20.82
C LYS A 146 -7.99 -13.68 -19.90
N ASN A 147 -7.85 -13.53 -18.57
CA ASN A 147 -8.14 -14.61 -17.61
C ASN A 147 -9.54 -14.58 -16.99
N THR A 148 -10.42 -13.67 -17.42
CA THR A 148 -11.79 -13.54 -16.90
C THR A 148 -12.82 -14.01 -17.92
N SER A 149 -12.94 -15.34 -18.05
CA SER A 149 -14.02 -16.02 -18.80
C SER A 149 -15.37 -16.02 -18.05
N GLY A 150 -15.52 -15.21 -17.00
CA GLY A 150 -16.78 -15.00 -16.27
C GLY A 150 -17.09 -13.51 -16.15
N ASP A 151 -18.35 -13.14 -16.41
CA ASP A 151 -18.87 -11.77 -16.46
C ASP A 151 -18.64 -10.94 -15.18
N MET A 152 -18.27 -11.57 -14.06
CA MET A 152 -18.15 -10.90 -12.76
C MET A 152 -16.87 -10.07 -12.58
N LEU A 153 -15.85 -10.25 -13.42
CA LEU A 153 -14.54 -9.60 -13.26
C LEU A 153 -13.95 -9.03 -14.55
N ARG A 154 -14.80 -8.72 -15.54
CA ARG A 154 -14.44 -7.74 -16.59
C ARG A 154 -14.37 -6.35 -15.96
N ILE A 155 -13.35 -6.14 -15.14
CA ILE A 155 -13.01 -4.84 -14.60
C ILE A 155 -12.36 -4.09 -15.75
N TYR A 156 -13.16 -3.40 -16.54
CA TYR A 156 -12.65 -2.24 -17.26
C TYR A 156 -12.07 -1.33 -16.19
N SER A 157 -10.77 -1.08 -16.29
CA SER A 157 -10.06 -0.28 -15.32
C SER A 157 -9.55 1.00 -15.95
N GLU A 158 -9.86 2.13 -15.30
CA GLU A 158 -9.25 3.42 -15.64
C GLU A 158 -7.88 3.48 -14.95
N LEU A 159 -6.84 3.70 -15.73
CA LEU A 159 -5.49 3.86 -15.20
C LEU A 159 -5.31 5.29 -14.71
N HIS A 160 -4.88 5.46 -13.47
CA HIS A 160 -4.53 6.75 -12.91
C HIS A 160 -3.30 6.61 -12.00
N GLY A 161 -2.27 7.41 -12.26
CA GLY A 161 -1.00 7.27 -11.55
C GLY A 161 -0.51 5.81 -11.52
N PRO A 162 -0.09 5.26 -10.36
CA PRO A 162 0.32 3.86 -10.22
C PRO A 162 -0.84 2.85 -10.12
N CYS A 163 -2.08 3.31 -9.96
CA CYS A 163 -3.24 2.50 -9.65
C CYS A 163 -4.12 2.25 -10.88
N SER A 164 -5.09 1.35 -10.71
CA SER A 164 -6.18 1.15 -11.66
C SER A 164 -7.51 1.08 -10.90
N SER A 165 -8.47 1.94 -11.26
CA SER A 165 -9.82 1.91 -10.68
C SER A 165 -10.75 1.03 -11.47
N THR A 166 -11.76 0.43 -10.86
CA THR A 166 -12.93 -0.09 -11.61
C THR A 166 -13.72 1.07 -12.25
N ILE A 167 -14.49 0.85 -13.34
CA ILE A 167 -15.34 1.91 -13.97
C ILE A 167 -16.17 2.72 -12.97
N ARG A 168 -16.66 2.07 -11.90
CA ARG A 168 -17.52 2.74 -10.90
C ARG A 168 -16.72 3.45 -9.80
N GLY A 169 -15.39 3.49 -9.88
CA GLY A 169 -14.52 4.08 -8.85
C GLY A 169 -14.64 3.42 -7.49
N SER A 170 -15.22 2.21 -7.41
CA SER A 170 -15.52 1.58 -6.12
C SER A 170 -14.31 0.90 -5.50
N TYR A 171 -13.30 0.62 -6.31
CA TYR A 171 -12.05 -0.01 -5.89
C TYR A 171 -10.90 0.57 -6.68
N ASP A 172 -9.81 0.83 -5.95
CA ASP A 172 -8.53 1.23 -6.48
C ASP A 172 -7.52 0.12 -6.23
N LEU A 173 -6.96 -0.39 -7.32
CA LEU A 173 -6.07 -1.54 -7.29
C LEU A 173 -4.65 -1.09 -7.54
N LEU A 174 -3.74 -1.49 -6.66
CA LEU A 174 -2.31 -1.29 -6.81
C LEU A 174 -1.58 -2.63 -6.67
N SER A 175 -0.55 -2.83 -7.47
CA SER A 175 0.36 -3.97 -7.32
C SER A 175 1.70 -3.45 -6.80
N THR A 176 2.22 -4.09 -5.75
CA THR A 176 3.43 -3.63 -5.06
C THR A 176 4.37 -4.78 -4.72
N TYR A 177 5.62 -4.42 -4.46
CA TYR A 177 6.60 -5.31 -3.87
C TYR A 177 6.79 -4.99 -2.41
N LYS A 178 6.96 -6.03 -1.59
CA LYS A 178 7.39 -5.84 -0.21
C LYS A 178 8.86 -5.39 -0.19
N CYS A 179 9.14 -4.27 0.45
CA CYS A 179 10.50 -3.90 0.82
C CYS A 179 10.88 -4.54 2.17
N GLN A 180 12.11 -5.04 2.31
CA GLN A 180 12.58 -5.63 3.56
C GLN A 180 12.75 -4.58 4.67
N SER A 181 13.14 -3.36 4.29
CA SER A 181 13.41 -2.27 5.23
C SER A 181 13.07 -0.91 4.62
N TRP A 182 12.94 0.10 5.47
CA TRP A 182 12.71 1.47 5.01
C TRP A 182 13.91 1.98 4.21
N PRO A 183 13.70 2.74 3.12
CA PRO A 183 14.79 3.38 2.42
C PRO A 183 15.39 4.49 3.29
N ILE A 184 16.70 4.73 3.17
CA ILE A 184 17.41 5.71 4.00
C ILE A 184 16.83 7.13 3.85
N ILE A 185 16.32 7.47 2.66
CA ILE A 185 15.67 8.76 2.39
C ILE A 185 14.40 8.99 3.23
N ALA A 186 13.75 7.92 3.71
CA ALA A 186 12.57 8.01 4.57
C ALA A 186 12.92 7.99 6.07
N ALA A 187 14.20 7.87 6.45
CA ALA A 187 14.61 7.79 7.85
C ALA A 187 14.22 9.06 8.63
N GLU A 188 14.25 10.23 7.99
CA GLU A 188 13.82 11.48 8.62
C GLU A 188 12.34 11.47 9.01
N TRP A 189 11.48 10.77 8.27
CA TRP A 189 10.04 10.72 8.53
C TRP A 189 9.76 9.94 9.81
N ILE A 190 10.56 8.89 10.03
CA ILE A 190 10.48 8.04 11.22
C ILE A 190 10.94 8.80 12.47
N THR A 191 11.90 9.72 12.34
CA THR A 191 12.45 10.46 13.49
C THR A 191 11.68 11.74 13.82
N ARG A 192 10.99 12.36 12.86
CA ARG A 192 10.23 13.61 13.05
C ARG A 192 9.22 13.54 14.21
N SER A 193 8.40 12.50 14.24
CA SER A 193 7.34 12.35 15.27
C SER A 193 7.89 11.92 16.62
N ARG A 194 9.03 11.21 16.65
CA ARG A 194 9.68 10.74 17.89
C ARG A 194 10.11 11.89 18.81
N ASN A 195 10.44 13.06 18.25
CA ASN A 195 10.74 14.25 19.03
C ASN A 195 9.55 14.73 19.87
N CYS A 196 8.32 14.39 19.44
CA CYS A 196 7.08 14.70 20.14
C CYS A 196 6.64 13.57 21.09
N GLN A 197 7.52 12.61 21.42
CA GLN A 197 7.23 11.43 22.24
C GLN A 197 6.04 10.59 21.71
N TRP A 198 5.80 10.65 20.40
CA TRP A 198 4.71 9.94 19.73
C TRP A 198 5.20 9.29 18.43
N PRO A 199 4.81 8.04 18.12
CA PRO A 199 4.13 7.09 19.00
C PRO A 199 5.03 6.69 20.18
N GLN A 200 4.44 6.08 21.22
CA GLN A 200 5.23 5.58 22.36
C GLN A 200 6.32 4.63 21.86
N GLN A 201 7.50 4.70 22.48
CA GLN A 201 8.57 3.74 22.22
C GLN A 201 8.09 2.36 22.68
N ASN A 202 7.97 1.42 21.73
CA ASN A 202 7.86 -0.01 21.99
C ASN A 202 9.24 -0.65 21.89
#